data_AF-A0A7G3BP64-F1
#
_entry.id   AF-A0A7G3BP64-F1
#
_cell.length_a   1.000
_cell.length_b   1.000
_cell.length_c   1.000
_cell.angle_alpha   90.00
_cell.angle_beta   90.00
_cell.angle_gamma   90.00
#
_symmetry.space_group_name_H-M   'P 1'
#
loop_
_entity.id
_entity.type
_entity.pdbx_description
1 polymer ?
#
loop_
_entity_poly.entity_id
_entity_poly.type
_entity_poly.pdbx_seq_one_letter_code
_entity_poly.pdbx_strand_id
1 'polypeptide(L)'
;SIIFYQNDEQKQIIESKKTALSKKLNANVAAEVYPFIKFWIAEDYHQNYEKRHPEDPYVQNVSIPRLNRFKAKFPELLKDAKN
;
A
#
# COMPACT_ATOMS: atom_id res chain seq x y z
N SER A 1 0.08 0.41 11.14
CA SER A 1 0.22 0.84 9.73
C SER A 1 1.15 2.03 9.72
N ILE A 2 2.08 2.11 8.78
CA ILE A 2 3.10 3.16 8.72
C ILE A 2 3.24 3.65 7.29
N ILE A 3 3.50 4.94 7.12
CA ILE A 3 3.75 5.60 5.84
C ILE A 3 5.04 6.40 5.99
N PHE A 4 5.99 6.17 5.09
CA PHE A 4 7.26 6.89 5.07
C PHE A 4 7.25 8.00 4.01
N TYR A 5 7.73 9.20 4.36
CA TYR A 5 7.90 10.32 3.42
C TYR A 5 9.36 10.63 3.16
N GLN A 6 9.70 11.03 1.93
CA GLN A 6 11.07 11.38 1.54
C GLN A 6 11.32 12.89 1.51
N ASN A 7 10.25 13.69 1.47
CA ASN A 7 10.32 15.15 1.44
C ASN A 7 9.05 15.77 2.06
N ASP A 8 9.08 17.09 2.24
CA ASP A 8 7.98 17.83 2.86
C ASP A 8 6.70 17.80 2.04
N GLU A 9 6.78 17.80 0.71
CA GLU A 9 5.61 17.71 -0.15
C GLU A 9 4.84 16.40 0.09
N GLN A 10 5.53 15.26 0.12
CA GLN A 10 4.92 13.97 0.44
C GLN A 10 4.31 13.97 1.85
N LYS A 11 5.01 14.55 2.84
CA LYS A 11 4.48 14.66 4.21
C LYS A 11 3.16 15.44 4.23
N GLN A 12 3.10 16.60 3.56
CA GLN A 12 1.88 17.41 3.52
C GLN A 12 0.71 16.68 2.82
N ILE A 13 0.99 15.96 1.72
CA ILE A 13 -0.01 15.14 1.03
C ILE A 13 -0.57 14.06 1.96
N ILE A 14 0.30 13.36 2.70
CA ILE A 14 -0.10 12.30 3.63
C ILE A 14 -0.97 12.86 4.76
N GLU A 15 -0.53 13.94 5.42
CA GLU A 15 -1.26 14.53 6.55
C GLU A 15 -2.61 15.10 6.14
N SER A 16 -2.67 15.77 4.98
CA SER A 16 -3.93 16.26 4.40
C SER A 16 -4.90 15.10 4.13
N LYS A 17 -4.41 14.02 3.51
CA LYS A 17 -5.24 12.84 3.22
C LYS A 17 -5.72 12.15 4.48
N LYS A 18 -4.84 11.99 5.47
CA LYS A 18 -5.15 11.39 6.78
C LYS A 18 -6.22 12.19 7.51
N THR A 19 -6.11 13.51 7.53
CA THR A 19 -7.10 14.42 8.13
C THR A 19 -8.47 14.32 7.43
N ALA A 20 -8.47 14.38 6.10
CA ALA A 20 -9.70 14.24 5.31
C ALA A 20 -10.39 12.89 5.54
N LEU A 21 -9.60 11.81 5.64
CA LEU A 21 -10.11 10.46 5.89
C LEU A 21 -10.65 10.30 7.32
N SER A 22 -9.94 10.82 8.33
CA SER A 22 -10.40 10.79 9.72
C SER A 22 -11.76 11.48 9.87
N LYS A 23 -11.91 12.66 9.24
CA LYS A 23 -13.18 13.39 9.22
C LYS A 23 -14.29 12.59 8.53
N LYS A 24 -13.99 12.01 7.36
CA LYS A 24 -14.95 11.22 6.58
C LYS A 24 -15.43 9.97 7.34
N LEU A 25 -14.55 9.33 8.10
CA LEU A 25 -14.86 8.10 8.85
C LEU A 25 -15.39 8.37 10.26
N ASN A 26 -15.38 9.63 10.71
CA ASN A 26 -15.60 10.00 12.11
C ASN A 26 -14.78 9.13 13.08
N ALA A 27 -13.51 8.88 12.71
CA ALA A 27 -12.62 7.99 13.42
C ALA A 27 -11.18 8.46 13.28
N ASN A 28 -10.32 8.14 14.25
CA ASN A 28 -8.91 8.45 14.15
C ASN A 28 -8.20 7.46 13.19
N VAL A 29 -7.55 7.98 12.15
CA VAL A 29 -6.68 7.17 11.28
C VAL A 29 -5.37 6.87 12.01
N ALA A 30 -5.18 5.62 12.44
CA ALA A 30 -4.03 5.18 13.22
C ALA A 30 -2.70 5.02 12.43
N ALA A 31 -2.65 5.37 11.14
CA ALA A 31 -1.44 5.25 10.35
C ALA A 31 -0.37 6.25 10.82
N GLU A 32 0.82 5.75 11.15
CA GLU A 32 1.94 6.59 11.56
C GLU A 32 2.66 7.20 10.34
N VAL A 33 3.22 8.39 10.51
CA VAL A 33 3.89 9.15 9.44
C VAL A 33 5.31 9.48 9.88
N TYR A 34 6.29 8.83 9.26
CA TYR A 34 7.71 8.96 9.63
C TYR A 34 8.57 9.36 8.43
N PRO A 35 9.70 10.06 8.63
CA PRO A 35 10.66 10.29 7.56
C PRO A 35 11.24 8.95 7.10
N PHE A 36 11.47 8.81 5.80
CA PHE A 36 12.20 7.69 5.23
C PHE A 36 13.69 7.85 5.57
N ILE A 37 14.20 7.00 6.46
CA ILE A 37 15.60 7.04 6.88
C ILE A 37 16.43 6.00 6.13
N LYS A 38 15.99 4.74 6.18
CA LYS A 38 16.69 3.61 5.57
C LYS A 38 15.71 2.48 5.28
N PHE A 39 15.96 1.76 4.20
CA PHE A 39 15.27 0.52 3.87
C PHE A 39 16.28 -0.60 3.70
N TRP A 40 16.04 -1.72 4.38
CA TRP A 40 16.83 -2.92 4.23
C TRP A 40 16.05 -3.88 3.35
N ILE A 41 16.64 -4.27 2.23
CA ILE A 41 16.01 -5.20 1.31
C ILE A 41 15.88 -6.55 2.01
N ALA A 42 14.68 -7.10 2.04
CA ALA A 42 14.41 -8.44 2.55
C ALA A 42 15.05 -9.51 1.64
N GLU A 43 15.25 -10.70 2.19
CA GLU A 43 15.88 -11.83 1.51
C GLU A 43 15.22 -12.16 0.16
N ASP A 44 16.00 -12.74 -0.76
CA ASP A 44 15.56 -13.00 -2.13
C ASP A 44 14.29 -13.85 -2.21
N TYR A 45 14.10 -14.80 -1.29
CA TYR A 45 12.91 -15.65 -1.29
C TYR A 45 11.62 -14.87 -0.95
N HIS A 46 11.72 -13.74 -0.24
CA HIS A 46 10.58 -12.86 0.01
C HIS A 46 10.20 -12.01 -1.20
N GLN A 47 11.13 -11.80 -2.14
CA GLN A 47 10.88 -10.99 -3.33
C GLN A 47 9.93 -11.73 -4.29
N ASN A 48 8.97 -11.00 -4.87
CA ASN A 48 7.98 -11.56 -5.81
C ASN A 48 7.23 -12.80 -5.26
N TYR A 49 6.99 -12.86 -3.95
CA TYR A 49 6.44 -14.04 -3.28
C TYR A 49 5.15 -14.56 -3.95
N GLU A 50 4.17 -13.67 -4.18
CA GLU A 50 2.90 -14.00 -4.83
C GLU A 50 3.10 -14.66 -6.20
N LYS A 51 4.02 -14.14 -7.02
CA LYS A 51 4.30 -14.68 -8.36
C LYS A 51 5.03 -16.04 -8.29
N ARG A 52 5.87 -16.24 -7.29
CA ARG A 52 6.69 -17.45 -7.14
C ARG A 52 5.95 -18.60 -6.43
N HIS A 53 4.90 -18.30 -5.67
CA HIS A 53 4.15 -19.27 -4.89
C HIS A 53 2.64 -19.18 -5.18
N PRO A 54 2.20 -19.37 -6.44
CA PRO A 54 0.79 -19.21 -6.82
C PRO A 54 -0.15 -20.22 -6.14
N GLU A 55 0.38 -21.37 -5.71
CA GLU A 55 -0.36 -22.42 -5.00
C GLU A 55 -0.39 -22.24 -3.48
N ASP A 56 0.28 -21.21 -2.94
CA ASP A 56 0.26 -20.96 -1.50
C ASP A 56 -1.16 -20.56 -1.06
N PRO A 57 -1.76 -21.23 -0.05
CA PRO A 57 -3.08 -20.88 0.45
C PRO A 57 -3.22 -19.41 0.88
N TYR A 58 -2.16 -18.79 1.39
CA TYR A 58 -2.15 -17.36 1.69
C TYR A 58 -2.29 -16.52 0.43
N VAL A 59 -1.57 -16.88 -0.65
CA VAL A 59 -1.63 -16.18 -1.93
C VAL A 59 -3.03 -16.28 -2.52
N GLN A 60 -3.59 -17.48 -2.57
CA GLN A 60 -4.91 -17.74 -3.17
C GLN A 60 -6.05 -17.09 -2.38
N ASN A 61 -6.03 -17.21 -1.04
CA ASN A 61 -7.18 -16.82 -0.22
C ASN A 61 -7.07 -15.40 0.36
N VAL A 62 -5.87 -14.81 0.39
CA VAL A 62 -5.64 -13.49 1.00
C VAL A 62 -5.05 -12.49 0.00
N SER A 63 -3.90 -12.80 -0.63
CA SER A 63 -3.18 -11.82 -1.46
C SER A 63 -3.95 -11.45 -2.73
N ILE A 64 -4.33 -12.45 -3.54
CA ILE A 64 -5.06 -12.25 -4.80
C ILE A 64 -6.42 -11.56 -4.56
N PRO A 65 -7.27 -11.99 -3.61
CA PRO A 65 -8.52 -11.31 -3.33
C PRO A 65 -8.34 -9.85 -2.88
N ARG A 66 -7.31 -9.56 -2.08
CA ARG A 66 -7.00 -8.19 -1.66
C ARG A 66 -6.59 -7.32 -2.86
N LEU A 67 -5.75 -7.84 -3.75
CA LEU A 67 -5.34 -7.13 -4.97
C LEU A 67 -6.54 -6.87 -5.90
N ASN A 68 -7.40 -7.87 -6.10
CA ASN A 68 -8.58 -7.72 -6.96
C ASN A 68 -9.59 -6.70 -6.40
N ARG A 69 -9.78 -6.65 -5.07
CA ARG A 69 -10.57 -5.58 -4.43
C ARG A 69 -9.98 -4.20 -4.66
N PHE A 70 -8.65 -4.07 -4.64
CA PHE A 70 -7.98 -2.80 -4.97
C PHE A 70 -8.24 -2.41 -6.43
N LYS A 71 -8.00 -3.32 -7.38
CA LYS A 71 -8.23 -3.09 -8.82
C LYS A 71 -9.66 -2.66 -9.12
N ALA A 72 -10.65 -3.33 -8.51
CA ALA A 72 -12.06 -3.00 -8.69
C ALA A 72 -12.44 -1.64 -8.10
N LYS A 73 -11.79 -1.23 -7.01
CA LYS A 73 -12.10 0.03 -6.30
C LYS A 73 -11.40 1.24 -6.90
N PHE A 74 -10.24 1.05 -7.51
CA PHE A 74 -9.39 2.12 -8.05
C PHE A 74 -8.90 1.81 -9.47
N PRO A 75 -9.82 1.57 -10.43
CA PRO A 75 -9.44 1.26 -11.81
C PRO A 75 -8.59 2.37 -12.44
N GLU A 76 -8.79 3.62 -12.05
CA GLU A 76 -8.07 4.80 -12.53
C GLU A 76 -6.59 4.85 -12.12
N LEU A 77 -6.20 4.08 -11.11
CA LEU A 77 -4.81 3.99 -10.63
C LEU A 77 -4.03 2.85 -11.29
N LEU A 78 -4.69 2.03 -12.11
CA LEU A 78 -4.04 0.92 -12.81
C LEU A 78 -3.36 1.45 -14.07
N LYS A 79 -2.16 0.93 -14.35
CA LYS A 79 -1.52 1.19 -15.64
C LYS A 79 -2.37 0.60 -16.75
N ASP A 80 -2.54 1.36 -17.83
CA ASP A 80 -3.10 0.81 -19.06
C ASP A 80 -2.25 -0.36 -19.53
N ALA A 81 -2.88 -1.45 -19.97
CA ALA A 81 -2.20 -2.64 -20.47
C ALA A 81 -1.40 -2.41 -21.78
N LYS A 82 -1.33 -1.16 -22.25
CA LYS A 82 -0.59 -0.72 -23.43
C LYS A 82 0.55 0.20 -23.00
N ASN A 83 1.63 -0.35 -22.46
CA ASN A 83 2.99 0.22 -22.47
C ASN A 83 3.98 -0.85 -22.00
#